data_AF-A0A4Q3VE43-F1
#
_entry.id   AF-A0A4Q3VE43-F1
#
_cell.length_a   1.000
_cell.length_b   1.000
_cell.length_c   1.000
_cell.angle_alpha   90.00
_cell.angle_beta   90.00
_cell.angle_gamma   90.00
#
_symmetry.space_group_name_H-M   'P 1'
#
loop_
_entity.id
_entity.type
_entity.pdbx_description
1 polymer ?
#
loop_
_entity_poly.entity_id
_entity_poly.type
_entity_poly.pdbx_seq_one_letter_code
_entity_poly.pdbx_strand_id
1 'polypeptide(L)'
;MNIKSSIRGAAALAVAAFAGLAPITAQQATAQQGATIRVDLELLLAVDISQSMDFDEHTVQRNGYVEAFRHKDVINALMSGPEGKIAVMYMEWAGDFDPIPTIPWTIIDSAQAARDFADRLEKEPIF
;
A
#
# COMPACT_ATOMS: atom_id res chain seq x y z
N MET A 1 25.96 35.35 8.01
CA MET A 1 24.86 35.83 8.88
C MET A 1 24.34 34.62 9.63
N ASN A 2 24.71 34.52 10.90
CA ASN A 2 24.39 33.43 11.84
C ASN A 2 23.15 33.85 12.62
N ILE A 3 22.13 33.00 12.72
CA ILE A 3 21.11 33.12 13.79
C ILE A 3 20.98 31.75 14.45
N LYS A 4 21.47 31.66 15.69
CA LYS A 4 21.26 30.57 16.63
C LYS A 4 20.13 30.95 17.59
N SER A 5 19.44 29.90 18.09
CA SER A 5 18.80 29.81 19.43
C SER A 5 17.46 30.58 19.57
N SER A 6 16.43 30.16 20.31
CA SER A 6 16.10 29.08 21.27
C SER A 6 14.59 29.22 21.57
N ILE A 7 13.84 28.22 22.04
CA ILE A 7 13.42 27.99 23.45
C ILE A 7 12.41 26.82 23.35
N ARG A 8 12.74 25.59 23.78
CA ARG A 8 12.40 24.98 25.09
C ARG A 8 10.93 25.11 25.51
N GLY A 9 10.08 24.20 25.05
CA GLY A 9 8.80 23.89 25.69
C GLY A 9 9.02 22.90 26.82
N ALA A 10 8.88 23.37 28.07
CA ALA A 10 8.85 22.53 29.26
C ALA A 10 7.42 22.05 29.52
N ALA A 11 7.23 20.76 29.73
CA ALA A 11 6.12 20.24 30.51
C ALA A 11 6.70 19.23 31.51
N ALA A 12 6.55 19.57 32.79
CA ALA A 12 7.28 19.02 33.91
C ALA A 12 6.93 17.56 34.22
N LEU A 13 7.96 16.83 34.65
CA LEU A 13 7.89 15.55 35.35
C LEU A 13 6.90 15.64 36.53
N ALA A 14 5.88 14.80 36.53
CA ALA A 14 5.22 14.39 37.77
C ALA A 14 5.91 13.13 38.29
N VAL A 15 6.87 13.29 39.22
CA VAL A 15 7.35 12.18 40.05
C VAL A 15 6.37 12.03 41.20
N ALA A 16 5.44 11.10 41.09
CA ALA A 16 4.66 10.63 42.23
C ALA A 16 5.36 9.37 42.77
N ALA A 17 6.06 9.53 43.89
CA ALA A 17 6.57 8.42 44.68
C ALA A 17 5.39 7.76 45.42
N PHE A 18 5.07 6.52 45.06
CA PHE A 18 4.29 5.63 45.92
C PHE A 18 5.10 4.37 46.20
N ALA A 19 5.44 4.21 47.47
CA ALA A 19 6.02 3.00 48.03
C ALA A 19 5.01 1.84 47.91
N GLY A 20 5.33 0.90 47.03
CA GLY A 20 4.63 -0.36 46.87
C GLY A 20 5.46 -1.23 45.95
N LEU A 21 6.23 -2.17 46.53
CA LEU A 21 6.99 -3.17 45.78
C LEU A 21 6.00 -4.20 45.20
N ALA A 22 5.32 -3.82 44.12
CA ALA A 22 4.74 -4.78 43.19
C ALA A 22 5.77 -5.00 42.08
N PRO A 23 6.10 -6.25 41.69
CA PRO A 23 6.94 -6.48 40.52
C PRO A 23 6.19 -5.94 39.31
N ILE A 24 6.60 -4.78 38.81
CA ILE A 24 6.26 -4.34 37.46
C ILE A 24 6.92 -5.38 36.56
N THR A 25 6.16 -6.39 36.14
CA THR A 25 6.56 -7.21 35.00
C THR A 25 6.64 -6.23 33.85
N ALA A 26 7.87 -5.84 33.48
CA ALA A 26 8.12 -5.11 32.26
C ALA A 26 7.58 -5.98 31.13
N GLN A 27 6.34 -5.69 30.71
CA GLN A 27 5.75 -6.26 29.52
C GLN A 27 6.63 -5.75 28.39
N GLN A 28 7.62 -6.55 28.02
CA GLN A 28 8.43 -6.27 26.85
C GLN A 28 7.45 -6.20 25.69
N ALA A 29 7.17 -5.00 25.22
CA ALA A 29 6.50 -4.79 23.96
C ALA A 29 7.42 -5.41 22.90
N THR A 30 7.17 -6.67 22.58
CA THR A 30 7.66 -7.24 21.33
C THR A 30 7.04 -6.38 20.25
N ALA A 31 7.83 -5.46 19.70
CA ALA A 31 7.48 -4.87 18.43
C ALA A 31 7.18 -6.05 17.52
N GLN A 32 5.93 -6.22 17.09
CA GLN A 32 5.61 -7.13 16.01
C GLN A 32 6.39 -6.60 14.81
N GLN A 33 7.60 -7.12 14.61
CA GLN A 33 8.23 -7.05 13.29
C GLN A 33 7.24 -7.77 12.39
N GLY A 34 6.41 -6.99 11.68
CA GLY A 34 5.53 -7.51 10.65
C GLY A 34 6.39 -8.38 9.74
N ALA A 35 5.99 -9.64 9.55
CA ALA A 35 6.75 -10.56 8.75
C ALA A 35 6.99 -9.93 7.37
N THR A 36 8.25 -9.72 7.00
CA THR A 36 8.59 -9.23 5.67
C THR A 36 8.20 -10.33 4.68
N ILE A 37 7.17 -10.08 3.87
CA ILE A 37 6.75 -10.99 2.82
C ILE A 37 7.71 -10.81 1.65
N ARG A 38 8.44 -11.88 1.29
CA ARG A 38 9.29 -11.86 0.10
C ARG A 38 8.42 -12.07 -1.13
N VAL A 39 8.63 -11.26 -2.17
CA VAL A 39 7.93 -11.33 -3.45
C VAL A 39 8.95 -11.21 -4.58
N ASP A 40 8.58 -11.72 -5.76
CA ASP A 40 9.43 -11.65 -6.96
C ASP A 40 9.43 -10.24 -7.57
N LEU A 41 8.35 -9.49 -7.39
CA LEU A 41 8.14 -8.14 -7.89
C LEU A 41 7.19 -7.36 -6.97
N GLU A 42 7.53 -6.10 -6.71
CA GLU A 42 6.61 -5.08 -6.19
C GLU A 42 6.20 -4.17 -7.37
N LEU A 43 4.95 -4.26 -7.81
CA LEU A 43 4.42 -3.58 -8.98
C LEU A 43 3.42 -2.48 -8.57
N LEU A 44 3.74 -1.22 -8.89
CA LEU A 44 2.81 -0.10 -8.79
C LEU A 44 2.27 0.26 -10.18
N LEU A 45 0.96 0.12 -10.37
CA LEU A 45 0.23 0.67 -11.52
C LEU A 45 -0.26 2.07 -11.14
N ALA A 46 0.52 3.09 -11.49
CA ALA A 46 0.16 4.50 -11.33
C ALA A 46 -0.55 4.96 -12.62
N VAL A 47 -1.85 5.18 -12.53
CA VAL A 47 -2.74 5.36 -13.68
C VAL A 47 -3.20 6.81 -13.75
N ASP A 48 -3.03 7.43 -14.92
CA ASP A 48 -3.42 8.82 -15.17
C ASP A 48 -4.94 8.97 -15.23
N ILE A 49 -5.47 9.88 -14.41
CA ILE A 49 -6.88 10.29 -14.40
C ILE A 49 -7.07 11.79 -14.69
N SER A 50 -6.18 12.36 -15.50
CA SER A 50 -6.15 13.78 -15.83
C SER A 50 -7.39 14.25 -16.60
N GLN A 51 -7.66 15.56 -16.57
CA GLN A 51 -8.82 16.17 -17.23
C GLN A 51 -8.87 16.01 -18.75
N SER A 52 -7.77 15.59 -19.39
CA SER A 52 -7.76 15.27 -20.82
C SER A 52 -8.34 13.90 -21.14
N MET A 53 -8.54 13.04 -20.14
CA MET A 53 -9.12 11.72 -20.30
C MET A 53 -10.65 11.81 -20.20
N ASP A 54 -11.34 11.24 -21.19
CA ASP A 54 -12.80 11.10 -21.11
C ASP A 54 -13.20 9.74 -20.50
N PHE A 55 -14.47 9.64 -20.08
CA PHE A 55 -14.99 8.46 -19.39
C PHE A 55 -14.80 7.15 -20.18
N ASP A 56 -14.92 7.21 -21.51
CA ASP A 56 -14.75 6.02 -22.36
C ASP A 56 -13.28 5.62 -22.42
N GLU A 57 -12.35 6.57 -22.52
CA GLU A 57 -10.91 6.33 -22.46
C GLU A 57 -10.49 5.73 -21.11
N HIS A 58 -10.99 6.26 -20.00
CA HIS A 58 -10.81 5.69 -18.66
C HIS A 58 -11.31 4.26 -18.58
N THR A 59 -12.50 4.00 -19.14
CA THR A 59 -13.11 2.67 -19.14
C THR A 59 -12.26 1.68 -19.95
N VAL A 60 -11.81 2.06 -21.15
CA VAL A 60 -10.94 1.22 -21.99
C VAL A 60 -9.63 0.93 -21.27
N GLN A 61 -9.02 1.93 -20.64
CA GLN A 61 -7.78 1.78 -19.89
C GLN A 61 -7.96 0.83 -18.68
N ARG A 62 -9.00 1.04 -17.87
CA ARG A 62 -9.34 0.18 -16.73
C ARG A 62 -9.57 -1.26 -17.17
N ASN A 63 -10.35 -1.46 -18.22
CA ASN A 63 -10.63 -2.79 -18.78
C ASN A 63 -9.36 -3.47 -19.26
N GLY A 64 -8.40 -2.73 -19.83
CA GLY A 64 -7.09 -3.26 -20.21
C GLY A 64 -6.35 -3.91 -19.03
N TYR A 65 -6.36 -3.28 -17.86
CA TYR A 65 -5.77 -3.86 -16.65
C TYR A 65 -6.55 -5.06 -16.11
N VAL A 66 -7.88 -4.95 -16.04
CA VAL A 66 -8.76 -6.05 -15.59
C VAL A 66 -8.53 -7.31 -16.44
N GLU A 67 -8.54 -7.16 -17.75
CA GLU A 67 -8.33 -8.28 -18.68
C GLU A 67 -6.89 -8.81 -18.61
N ALA A 68 -5.89 -7.96 -18.41
CA ALA A 68 -4.51 -8.41 -18.19
C ALA A 68 -4.39 -9.33 -16.98
N PHE A 69 -4.99 -8.98 -15.84
CA PHE A 69 -4.96 -9.82 -14.63
C PHE A 69 -5.83 -11.09 -14.74
N ARG A 70 -6.72 -11.17 -15.72
CA ARG A 70 -7.47 -12.39 -16.07
C ARG A 70 -6.76 -13.26 -17.12
N HIS A 71 -5.81 -12.70 -17.87
CA HIS A 71 -5.17 -13.38 -18.99
C HIS A 71 -4.17 -14.45 -18.51
N LYS A 72 -4.31 -15.68 -19.03
CA LYS A 72 -3.50 -16.84 -18.61
C LYS A 72 -1.99 -16.59 -18.68
N ASP A 73 -1.53 -15.96 -19.75
CA ASP A 73 -0.09 -15.75 -19.95
C ASP A 73 0.48 -14.67 -19.04
N VAL A 74 -0.33 -13.67 -18.67
CA VAL A 74 0.08 -12.67 -17.67
C VAL A 74 0.17 -13.34 -16.32
N ILE A 75 -0.87 -14.08 -15.89
CA ILE A 75 -0.86 -14.83 -14.62
C ILE A 75 0.37 -15.75 -14.54
N ASN A 76 0.66 -16.50 -15.61
CA ASN A 76 1.84 -17.36 -15.67
C ASN A 76 3.15 -16.57 -15.50
N ALA A 77 3.25 -15.38 -16.10
CA ALA A 77 4.42 -14.51 -15.96
C ALA A 77 4.57 -13.97 -14.53
N LEU A 78 3.49 -13.50 -13.91
CA LEU A 78 3.49 -13.00 -12.52
C LEU A 78 3.94 -14.09 -11.53
N MET A 79 3.68 -15.37 -11.83
CA MET A 79 4.02 -16.52 -10.98
C MET A 79 5.33 -17.21 -11.37
N SER A 80 6.06 -16.70 -12.37
CA SER A 80 7.24 -17.39 -12.93
C SER A 80 8.53 -17.25 -12.10
N GLY A 81 8.52 -16.37 -11.11
CA GLY A 81 9.66 -16.12 -10.24
C GLY A 81 9.84 -17.17 -9.14
N PRO A 82 10.99 -17.17 -8.44
CA PRO A 82 11.30 -18.12 -7.37
C PRO A 82 10.29 -18.15 -6.20
N GLU A 83 9.69 -17.01 -5.87
CA GLU A 83 8.70 -16.92 -4.79
C GLU A 83 7.28 -17.27 -5.26
N GLY A 84 7.04 -17.28 -6.58
CA GLY A 84 5.76 -17.58 -7.22
C GLY A 84 4.68 -16.55 -6.91
N LYS A 85 5.06 -15.33 -6.48
CA LYS A 85 4.13 -14.30 -6.03
C LYS A 85 4.70 -12.90 -6.18
N ILE A 86 3.79 -11.95 -6.39
CA ILE A 86 4.10 -10.52 -6.49
C ILE A 86 3.27 -9.72 -5.49
N ALA A 87 3.70 -8.50 -5.19
CA ALA A 87 2.86 -7.49 -4.57
C ALA A 87 2.42 -6.48 -5.63
N VAL A 88 1.13 -6.15 -5.69
CA VAL A 88 0.58 -5.18 -6.65
C VAL A 88 -0.19 -4.09 -5.92
N MET A 89 0.00 -2.85 -6.35
CA MET A 89 -0.82 -1.71 -5.98
C MET A 89 -1.35 -1.04 -7.25
N TYR A 90 -2.63 -0.67 -7.24
CA TYR A 90 -3.23 0.17 -8.28
C TYR A 90 -3.55 1.53 -7.67
N MET A 91 -3.06 2.58 -8.29
CA MET A 91 -3.14 3.95 -7.80
C MET A 91 -3.52 4.88 -8.94
N GLU A 92 -4.42 5.81 -8.69
CA GLU A 92 -4.82 6.82 -9.66
C GLU A 92 -4.19 8.16 -9.30
N TRP A 93 -3.77 8.91 -10.31
CA TRP A 93 -3.13 10.21 -10.13
C TRP A 93 -3.54 11.20 -11.22
N ALA A 94 -3.69 12.47 -10.85
CA ALA A 94 -3.79 13.58 -11.78
C ALA A 94 -3.27 14.87 -11.16
N GLY A 95 -2.42 15.59 -11.89
CA GLY A 95 -1.97 16.94 -11.53
C GLY A 95 -1.39 17.05 -10.11
N ASP A 96 -1.80 18.11 -9.40
CA ASP A 96 -1.31 18.44 -8.05
C ASP A 96 -2.13 17.76 -6.92
N PHE A 97 -3.06 16.87 -7.26
CA PHE A 97 -3.86 16.15 -6.26
C PHE A 97 -3.06 15.00 -5.65
N ASP A 98 -3.38 14.67 -4.39
CA ASP A 98 -2.83 13.50 -3.74
C ASP A 98 -3.19 12.24 -4.54
N PRO A 99 -2.22 11.35 -4.84
CA PRO A 99 -2.52 10.09 -5.49
C PRO A 99 -3.51 9.25 -4.68
N ILE A 100 -4.45 8.60 -5.37
CA ILE A 100 -5.51 7.81 -4.77
C ILE A 100 -5.09 6.35 -4.81
N PRO A 101 -4.80 5.71 -3.65
CA PRO A 101 -4.43 4.29 -3.59
C PRO A 101 -5.68 3.41 -3.74
N THR A 102 -6.28 3.36 -4.94
CA THR A 102 -7.57 2.69 -5.22
C THR A 102 -7.57 1.22 -4.80
N ILE A 103 -6.48 0.49 -5.10
CA ILE A 103 -6.22 -0.84 -4.54
C ILE A 103 -4.87 -0.81 -3.82
N PRO A 104 -4.85 -0.89 -2.47
CA PRO A 104 -3.61 -1.00 -1.70
C PRO A 104 -2.81 -2.24 -2.06
N TRP A 105 -1.55 -2.28 -1.63
CA TRP A 105 -0.67 -3.44 -1.78
C TRP A 105 -1.37 -4.76 -1.49
N THR A 106 -1.48 -5.60 -2.52
CA THR A 106 -2.16 -6.88 -2.50
C THR A 106 -1.19 -7.94 -3.01
N ILE A 107 -1.09 -9.06 -2.30
CA ILE A 107 -0.28 -10.19 -2.76
C ILE A 107 -1.07 -10.98 -3.79
N ILE A 108 -0.44 -11.25 -4.93
CA ILE A 108 -0.94 -12.17 -5.95
C ILE A 108 0.01 -13.37 -5.98
N ASP A 109 -0.44 -14.49 -5.44
CA ASP A 109 0.30 -15.76 -5.33
C ASP A 109 -0.36 -16.93 -6.08
N SER A 110 -1.45 -16.64 -6.78
CA SER A 110 -2.25 -17.64 -7.46
C SER A 110 -3.09 -17.01 -8.57
N ALA A 111 -3.52 -17.86 -9.51
CA ALA A 111 -4.46 -17.45 -10.55
C ALA A 111 -5.80 -16.96 -9.97
N GLN A 112 -6.21 -17.48 -8.80
CA GLN A 112 -7.43 -17.00 -8.13
C GLN A 112 -7.20 -15.60 -7.54
N ALA A 113 -6.10 -15.36 -6.83
CA ALA A 113 -5.76 -14.04 -6.32
C ALA A 113 -5.65 -12.97 -7.44
N ALA A 114 -5.11 -13.35 -8.61
CA ALA A 114 -5.08 -12.47 -9.77
C ALA A 114 -6.48 -12.10 -10.28
N ARG A 115 -7.39 -13.07 -10.36
CA ARG A 115 -8.80 -12.82 -10.72
C ARG A 115 -9.52 -12.01 -9.65
N ASP A 116 -9.29 -12.27 -8.38
CA ASP A 116 -9.90 -11.50 -7.28
C ASP A 116 -9.44 -10.04 -7.31
N PHE A 117 -8.17 -9.79 -7.66
CA PHE A 117 -7.64 -8.44 -7.89
C PHE A 117 -8.34 -7.77 -9.08
N ALA A 118 -8.50 -8.48 -10.20
CA ALA A 118 -9.20 -7.98 -11.38
C ALA A 118 -10.68 -7.66 -11.07
N ASP A 119 -11.38 -8.55 -10.36
CA ASP A 119 -12.78 -8.40 -9.98
C ASP A 119 -12.99 -7.25 -8.99
N ARG A 120 -11.99 -6.96 -8.15
CA ARG A 120 -11.98 -5.77 -7.30
C ARG A 120 -11.85 -4.53 -8.18
N LEU A 121 -10.84 -4.49 -9.04
CA LEU A 121 -10.53 -3.35 -9.91
C LEU A 121 -11.68 -2.98 -10.86
N GLU A 122 -12.40 -3.99 -11.38
CA GLU A 122 -13.58 -3.82 -12.22
C GLU A 122 -14.74 -3.14 -11.48
N LYS A 123 -14.84 -3.31 -10.15
CA LYS A 123 -15.91 -2.72 -9.32
C LYS A 123 -15.56 -1.35 -8.76
N GLU A 124 -14.29 -0.95 -8.83
CA GLU A 124 -13.89 0.38 -8.40
C GLU A 124 -14.52 1.42 -9.33
N PRO A 125 -15.07 2.52 -8.79
CA PRO A 125 -15.68 3.56 -9.61
C PRO A 125 -14.69 4.17 -10.61
N ILE A 126 -15.25 4.70 -11.70
CA ILE A 126 -14.57 5.56 -12.67
C ILE A 126 -15.18 6.95 -12.52
N PHE A 127 -14.34 7.97 -12.49
CA PHE A 127 -14.71 9.36 -12.18
C PHE A 127 -14.43 10.28 -13.37
#